data_AF-A0AAV1QM08-F1
#
_entry.id   AF-A0AAV1QM08-F1
#
_cell.length_a   1.000
_cell.length_b   1.000
_cell.length_c   1.000
_cell.angle_alpha   90.00
_cell.angle_beta   90.00
_cell.angle_gamma   90.00
#
_symmetry.space_group_name_H-M   'P 1'
#
loop_
_entity.id
_entity.type
_entity.pdbx_description
1 polymer ?
#
loop_
_entity_poly.entity_id
_entity_poly.type
_entity_poly.pdbx_seq_one_letter_code
_entity_poly.pdbx_strand_id
1 'polypeptide(L)'
;LMRKSSGGLTYIAEWKGGLLEHKMGHLTCFAGGMMALGADGAPSDKTGHQMEQAAEIARTCHESYSRTALKLGPEAFRFDGGVEAIATRQNEKYFILRPEVIETYMYMWRFTHDPKYREWGWEAVQALEQHCKVEGGYSGVRDVYASSPNHDDVQQSFYLAETLK
;
A
#
# COMPACT_ATOMS: atom_id res chain seq x y z
N LEU A 1 3.65 13.20 12.12
CA LEU A 1 3.95 11.92 11.44
C LEU A 1 3.80 12.06 9.93
N MET A 2 2.70 12.65 9.45
CA MET A 2 2.53 12.93 8.02
C MET A 2 3.54 13.97 7.49
N ARG A 3 4.15 13.65 6.36
CA ARG A 3 5.17 14.45 5.66
C ARG A 3 4.95 14.33 4.15
N LYS A 4 5.59 15.20 3.37
CA LYS A 4 5.61 15.15 1.91
C LYS A 4 7.07 15.01 1.45
N SER A 5 7.34 14.07 0.53
CA SER A 5 8.67 13.83 -0.03
C SER A 5 9.07 14.94 -1.01
N SER A 6 10.32 14.95 -1.45
CA SER A 6 10.80 15.85 -2.52
C SER A 6 10.02 15.68 -3.83
N GLY A 7 9.68 14.45 -4.20
CA GLY A 7 8.85 14.10 -5.35
C GLY A 7 7.35 14.30 -5.12
N GLY A 8 6.97 14.88 -3.98
CA GLY A 8 5.59 15.26 -3.69
C GLY A 8 4.69 14.14 -3.16
N LEU A 9 5.23 12.98 -2.77
CA LEU A 9 4.46 11.88 -2.16
C LEU A 9 4.16 12.17 -0.69
N THR A 10 2.89 12.04 -0.31
CA THR A 10 2.47 12.18 1.10
C THR A 10 2.60 10.84 1.81
N TYR A 11 3.31 10.78 2.94
CA TYR A 11 3.53 9.54 3.69
C TYR A 11 3.42 9.78 5.19
N ILE A 12 3.18 8.69 5.93
CA ILE A 12 3.13 8.69 7.40
C ILE A 12 4.41 8.05 7.92
N ALA A 13 5.29 8.86 8.49
CA ALA A 13 6.56 8.42 9.05
C ALA A 13 6.40 7.74 10.41
N GLU A 14 7.37 6.91 10.79
CA GLU A 14 7.51 6.37 12.14
C GLU A 14 8.16 7.41 13.08
N TRP A 15 7.84 7.35 14.38
CA TRP A 15 8.48 8.17 15.40
C TRP A 15 9.10 7.28 16.47
N LYS A 16 10.41 7.45 16.70
CA LYS A 16 11.18 6.64 17.64
C LYS A 16 12.04 7.54 18.51
N GLY A 17 11.71 7.62 19.80
CA GLY A 17 12.54 8.30 20.81
C GLY A 17 12.88 9.76 20.47
N GLY A 18 11.92 10.53 19.94
CA GLY A 18 12.15 11.94 19.55
C GLY A 18 12.52 12.15 18.08
N LEU A 19 12.92 11.10 17.37
CA LEU A 19 13.38 11.18 15.99
C LEU A 19 12.34 10.61 15.02
N LEU A 20 12.19 11.31 13.89
CA LEU A 20 11.34 10.86 12.80
C LEU A 20 12.14 9.91 11.91
N GLU A 21 11.64 8.70 11.69
CA GLU A 21 12.17 7.78 10.70
C GLU A 21 11.33 7.87 9.43
N HIS A 22 11.94 8.29 8.32
CA HIS A 22 11.28 8.54 7.03
C HIS A 22 10.97 7.24 6.27
N LYS A 23 10.14 6.41 6.90
CA LYS A 23 9.72 5.08 6.48
C LYS A 23 8.23 4.92 6.73
N MET A 24 7.52 4.26 5.82
CA MET A 24 6.11 3.91 5.94
C MET A 24 5.94 2.43 5.64
N GLY A 25 5.09 1.75 6.40
CA GLY A 25 4.79 0.33 6.21
C GLY A 25 3.63 0.11 5.24
N HIS A 26 3.57 -1.06 4.62
CA HIS A 26 2.39 -1.55 3.90
C HIS A 26 1.16 -1.53 4.81
N LEU A 27 1.32 -2.01 6.05
CA LEU A 27 0.30 -1.88 7.10
C LEU A 27 -0.25 -0.45 7.21
N THR A 28 0.60 0.57 7.16
CA THR A 28 0.16 1.97 7.30
C THR A 28 -0.74 2.45 6.16
N CYS A 29 -0.80 1.72 5.04
CA CYS A 29 -1.67 2.04 3.92
C CYS A 29 -3.16 1.92 4.23
N PHE A 30 -3.59 1.19 5.27
CA PHE A 30 -5.01 1.16 5.68
C PHE A 30 -5.51 2.57 6.05
N ALA A 31 -4.59 3.45 6.47
CA ALA A 31 -4.91 4.79 6.93
C ALA A 31 -5.58 5.65 5.84
N GLY A 32 -5.36 5.36 4.56
CA GLY A 32 -6.05 6.04 3.46
C GLY A 32 -7.57 5.79 3.52
N GLY A 33 -7.97 4.52 3.56
CA GLY A 33 -9.36 4.11 3.72
C GLY A 33 -9.98 4.61 5.02
N MET A 34 -9.23 4.55 6.13
CA MET A 34 -9.64 5.10 7.43
C MET A 34 -9.94 6.62 7.35
N MET A 35 -9.08 7.40 6.70
CA MET A 35 -9.27 8.84 6.52
C MET A 35 -10.49 9.14 5.63
N ALA A 36 -10.66 8.39 4.53
CA ALA A 36 -11.82 8.54 3.65
C ALA A 36 -13.13 8.22 4.37
N LEU A 37 -13.16 7.13 5.14
CA LEU A 37 -14.32 6.74 5.95
C LEU A 37 -14.63 7.78 7.03
N GLY A 38 -13.62 8.34 7.69
CA GLY A 38 -13.79 9.38 8.69
C GLY A 38 -14.32 10.71 8.11
N ALA A 39 -14.06 10.99 6.83
CA ALA A 39 -14.49 12.22 6.17
C ALA A 39 -16.02 12.30 6.02
N ASP A 40 -16.72 11.17 5.89
CA ASP A 40 -18.18 11.10 5.80
C ASP A 40 -18.87 11.60 7.09
N GLY A 41 -18.27 11.31 8.26
CA GLY A 41 -18.76 11.77 9.56
C GLY A 41 -18.18 13.11 10.04
N ALA A 42 -17.31 13.75 9.24
CA ALA A 42 -16.63 14.97 9.64
C ALA A 42 -17.50 16.22 9.44
N PRO A 43 -17.26 17.30 10.21
CA PRO A 43 -17.81 18.63 9.89
C PRO A 43 -17.49 19.02 8.45
N SER A 44 -18.45 19.63 7.76
CA SER A 44 -18.38 19.90 6.31
C SER A 44 -17.16 20.73 5.88
N ASP A 45 -16.61 21.55 6.77
CA ASP A 45 -15.39 22.35 6.54
C ASP A 45 -14.11 21.51 6.50
N LYS A 46 -14.13 20.27 7.02
CA LYS A 46 -12.97 19.36 7.10
C LYS A 46 -13.04 18.17 6.16
N THR A 47 -14.23 17.82 5.67
CA THR A 47 -14.46 16.69 4.76
C THR A 47 -13.54 16.72 3.55
N GLY A 48 -13.43 17.88 2.88
CA GLY A 48 -12.58 18.03 1.69
C GLY A 48 -11.10 17.75 1.97
N HIS A 49 -10.58 18.28 3.09
CA HIS A 49 -9.18 18.10 3.46
C HIS A 49 -8.85 16.64 3.83
N GLN A 50 -9.74 15.96 4.56
CA GLN A 50 -9.53 14.56 4.93
C GLN A 50 -9.61 13.63 3.71
N MET A 51 -10.53 13.91 2.77
CA MET A 51 -10.62 13.15 1.53
C MET A 51 -9.39 13.36 0.63
N GLU A 52 -8.84 14.57 0.59
CA GLU A 52 -7.57 14.84 -0.11
C GLU A 52 -6.40 14.07 0.52
N GLN A 53 -6.29 14.07 1.84
CA GLN A 53 -5.26 13.29 2.55
C GLN A 53 -5.40 11.79 2.27
N ALA A 54 -6.64 11.27 2.28
CA ALA A 54 -6.91 9.88 1.94
C ALA A 54 -6.45 9.53 0.51
N ALA A 55 -6.78 10.38 -0.46
CA ALA A 55 -6.36 10.21 -1.85
C ALA A 55 -4.83 10.25 -2.01
N GLU A 56 -4.16 11.13 -1.28
CA GLU A 56 -2.71 11.26 -1.29
C GLU A 56 -2.00 10.05 -0.66
N ILE A 57 -2.55 9.48 0.43
CA ILE A 57 -2.04 8.22 0.99
C ILE A 57 -2.26 7.06 0.02
N ALA A 58 -3.45 6.96 -0.60
CA ALA A 58 -3.73 5.94 -1.61
C ALA A 58 -2.74 6.02 -2.78
N ARG A 59 -2.42 7.23 -3.26
CA ARG A 59 -1.43 7.47 -4.31
C ARG A 59 -0.03 7.02 -3.91
N THR A 60 0.42 7.35 -2.70
CA THR A 60 1.75 6.93 -2.22
C THR A 60 1.86 5.40 -2.07
N CYS A 61 0.79 4.75 -1.59
CA CYS A 61 0.75 3.30 -1.49
C CYS A 61 0.67 2.62 -2.87
N HIS A 62 -0.01 3.23 -3.84
CA HIS A 62 0.04 2.78 -5.22
C HIS A 62 1.44 2.91 -5.83
N GLU A 63 2.13 4.02 -5.61
CA GLU A 63 3.50 4.22 -6.07
C GLU A 63 4.47 3.18 -5.51
N SER A 64 4.26 2.71 -4.27
CA SER A 64 5.08 1.63 -3.71
C SER A 64 4.85 0.28 -4.36
N TYR A 65 3.69 0.05 -5.00
CA TYR A 65 3.43 -1.12 -5.84
C TYR A 65 4.03 -0.92 -7.23
N SER A 66 3.75 0.23 -7.86
CA SER A 66 4.15 0.52 -9.24
C SER A 66 5.66 0.54 -9.45
N ARG A 67 6.43 0.87 -8.41
CA ARG A 67 7.91 0.92 -8.44
C ARG A 67 8.59 -0.43 -8.24
N THR A 68 7.86 -1.53 -8.04
CA THR A 68 8.45 -2.87 -7.91
C THR A 68 8.42 -3.63 -9.23
N ALA A 69 9.25 -4.66 -9.32
CA ALA A 69 9.30 -5.53 -10.51
C ALA A 69 8.03 -6.38 -10.61
N LEU A 70 7.54 -6.88 -9.47
CA LEU A 70 6.36 -7.76 -9.39
C LEU A 70 5.03 -7.01 -9.28
N LYS A 71 5.03 -5.67 -9.28
CA LYS A 71 3.82 -4.83 -9.10
C LYS A 71 3.05 -5.11 -7.81
N LEU A 72 3.75 -5.58 -6.80
CA LEU A 72 3.29 -5.77 -5.42
C LEU A 72 4.17 -4.92 -4.50
N GLY A 73 3.58 -4.26 -3.51
CA GLY A 73 4.31 -3.37 -2.61
C GLY A 73 5.12 -4.11 -1.54
N PRO A 74 6.28 -3.59 -1.13
CA PRO A 74 7.07 -4.17 -0.04
C PRO A 74 6.44 -3.91 1.33
N GLU A 75 6.82 -4.69 2.35
CA GLU A 75 6.38 -4.50 3.74
C GLU A 75 6.68 -3.10 4.28
N ALA A 76 7.82 -2.51 3.91
CA ALA A 76 8.15 -1.13 4.27
C ALA A 76 8.90 -0.43 3.13
N PHE A 77 8.65 0.87 2.99
CA PHE A 77 9.28 1.71 1.98
C PHE A 77 9.71 3.07 2.56
N ARG A 78 10.73 3.67 1.94
CA ARG A 78 11.44 4.83 2.47
C ARG A 78 11.30 6.08 1.62
N PHE A 79 11.59 7.21 2.26
CA PHE A 79 11.56 8.57 1.69
C PHE A 79 12.83 9.37 2.07
N ASP A 80 13.91 8.66 2.37
CA ASP A 80 15.23 9.20 2.68
C ASP A 80 16.32 8.53 1.81
N GLY A 81 17.56 9.03 1.88
CA GLY A 81 18.68 8.41 1.15
C GLY A 81 18.57 8.44 -0.38
N GLY A 82 17.82 9.40 -0.93
CA GLY A 82 17.62 9.56 -2.37
C GLY A 82 16.60 8.59 -2.99
N VAL A 83 15.86 7.84 -2.16
CA VAL A 83 14.81 6.95 -2.62
C VAL A 83 13.43 7.42 -2.15
N GLU A 84 12.40 7.10 -2.93
CA GLU A 84 11.01 7.35 -2.55
C GLU A 84 10.15 6.13 -2.86
N ALA A 85 9.31 5.74 -1.91
CA ALA A 85 8.35 4.63 -2.04
C ALA A 85 8.97 3.29 -2.49
N ILE A 86 10.22 3.00 -2.13
CA ILE A 86 10.86 1.70 -2.31
C ILE A 86 11.52 1.21 -1.02
N ALA A 87 11.72 -0.10 -0.91
CA ALA A 87 12.41 -0.74 0.20
C ALA A 87 13.92 -0.78 -0.06
N THR A 88 14.72 -0.45 0.95
CA THR A 88 16.19 -0.54 0.85
C THR A 88 16.78 -1.71 1.65
N ARG A 89 16.07 -2.21 2.65
CA ARG A 89 16.51 -3.34 3.49
C ARG A 89 15.95 -4.65 2.97
N GLN A 90 16.79 -5.68 2.85
CA GLN A 90 16.38 -6.97 2.30
C GLN A 90 15.22 -7.62 3.06
N ASN A 91 15.18 -7.46 4.38
CA ASN A 91 14.12 -8.00 5.24
C ASN A 91 12.83 -7.16 5.25
N GLU A 92 12.73 -6.11 4.43
CA GLU A 92 11.53 -5.27 4.27
C GLU A 92 10.92 -5.38 2.86
N LYS A 93 11.56 -6.13 1.94
CA LYS A 93 11.15 -6.26 0.53
C LYS A 93 10.04 -7.28 0.26
N TYR A 94 9.57 -7.97 1.28
CA TYR A 94 8.60 -9.05 1.11
C TYR A 94 7.17 -8.52 0.94
N PHE A 95 6.29 -9.34 0.39
CA PHE A 95 4.84 -9.14 0.34
C PHE A 95 4.15 -10.44 0.74
N ILE A 96 3.35 -10.39 1.80
CA ILE A 96 2.69 -11.58 2.39
C ILE A 96 1.18 -11.59 2.15
N LEU A 97 0.72 -11.25 0.93
CA LEU A 97 -0.71 -11.25 0.57
C LEU A 97 -1.55 -10.24 1.37
N ARG A 98 -0.94 -9.11 1.74
CA ARG A 98 -1.53 -8.07 2.61
C ARG A 98 -2.63 -7.27 1.92
N PRO A 99 -3.74 -6.94 2.61
CA PRO A 99 -4.90 -6.28 2.00
C PRO A 99 -4.86 -4.74 1.98
N GLU A 100 -4.05 -4.09 2.81
CA GLU A 100 -4.31 -2.71 3.27
C GLU A 100 -4.30 -1.65 2.15
N VAL A 101 -3.58 -1.90 1.05
CA VAL A 101 -3.60 -1.03 -0.13
C VAL A 101 -4.91 -1.20 -0.92
N ILE A 102 -5.33 -2.45 -1.15
CA ILE A 102 -6.59 -2.76 -1.84
C ILE A 102 -7.79 -2.34 -0.99
N GLU A 103 -7.71 -2.48 0.33
CA GLU A 103 -8.69 -1.96 1.28
C GLU A 103 -8.89 -0.44 1.10
N THR A 104 -7.78 0.31 1.04
CA THR A 104 -7.84 1.75 0.77
C THR A 104 -8.46 2.05 -0.59
N TYR A 105 -8.12 1.31 -1.65
CA TYR A 105 -8.75 1.49 -2.96
C TYR A 105 -10.27 1.26 -2.91
N MET A 106 -10.73 0.27 -2.15
CA MET A 106 -12.17 -0.02 -1.99
C MET A 106 -12.91 1.19 -1.39
N TYR A 107 -12.40 1.76 -0.30
CA TYR A 107 -13.00 2.96 0.30
C TYR A 107 -12.93 4.16 -0.63
N MET A 108 -11.77 4.42 -1.24
CA MET A 108 -11.62 5.54 -2.16
C MET A 108 -12.56 5.44 -3.36
N TRP A 109 -12.70 4.26 -3.97
CA TRP A 109 -13.69 4.02 -5.03
C TRP A 109 -15.11 4.28 -4.53
N ARG A 110 -15.51 3.73 -3.38
CA ARG A 110 -16.89 3.88 -2.88
C ARG A 110 -17.28 5.32 -2.60
N PHE A 111 -16.37 6.14 -2.06
CA PHE A 111 -16.67 7.52 -1.71
C PHE A 111 -16.51 8.49 -2.88
N THR A 112 -15.60 8.22 -3.82
CA THR A 112 -15.28 9.18 -4.90
C THR A 112 -15.81 8.76 -6.27
N HIS A 113 -16.04 7.47 -6.50
CA HIS A 113 -16.32 6.87 -7.81
C HIS A 113 -15.27 7.21 -8.89
N ASP A 114 -14.04 7.56 -8.47
CA ASP A 114 -12.94 7.79 -9.40
C ASP A 114 -12.45 6.44 -9.97
N PRO A 115 -12.56 6.21 -11.29
CA PRO A 115 -12.28 4.91 -11.91
C PRO A 115 -10.84 4.43 -11.70
N LYS A 116 -9.87 5.32 -11.44
CA LYS A 116 -8.47 4.94 -11.23
C LYS A 116 -8.30 3.93 -10.09
N TYR A 117 -9.15 3.98 -9.05
CA TYR A 117 -9.06 3.04 -7.92
C TYR A 117 -9.48 1.62 -8.31
N ARG A 118 -10.35 1.46 -9.31
CA ARG A 118 -10.65 0.14 -9.90
C ARG A 118 -9.52 -0.34 -10.80
N GLU A 119 -8.91 0.57 -11.56
CA GLU A 119 -7.75 0.26 -12.42
C GLU A 119 -6.57 -0.22 -11.57
N TRP A 120 -6.22 0.50 -10.51
CA TRP A 120 -5.16 0.10 -9.57
C TRP A 120 -5.48 -1.20 -8.83
N GLY A 121 -6.74 -1.44 -8.48
CA GLY A 121 -7.18 -2.73 -7.94
C GLY A 121 -7.00 -3.87 -8.94
N TRP A 122 -7.30 -3.63 -10.22
CA TRP A 122 -7.13 -4.61 -11.29
C TRP A 122 -5.65 -4.91 -11.56
N GLU A 123 -4.78 -3.90 -11.54
CA GLU A 123 -3.33 -4.09 -11.62
C GLU A 123 -2.81 -5.01 -10.51
N ALA A 124 -3.30 -4.83 -9.27
CA ALA A 124 -2.95 -5.70 -8.15
C ALA A 124 -3.46 -7.14 -8.34
N VAL A 125 -4.67 -7.33 -8.89
CA VAL A 125 -5.18 -8.67 -9.24
C VAL A 125 -4.29 -9.35 -10.27
N GLN A 126 -3.88 -8.64 -11.32
CA GLN A 126 -2.98 -9.18 -12.35
C GLN A 126 -1.63 -9.59 -11.74
N ALA A 127 -1.07 -8.76 -10.85
CA ALA A 127 0.16 -9.05 -10.14
C ALA A 127 0.04 -10.30 -9.24
N LEU A 128 -1.06 -10.43 -8.51
CA LEU A 128 -1.35 -11.61 -7.67
C LEU A 128 -1.46 -12.89 -8.50
N GLU A 129 -2.20 -12.87 -9.60
CA GLU A 129 -2.34 -14.02 -10.51
C GLU A 129 -0.99 -14.41 -11.14
N GLN A 130 -0.15 -13.43 -11.48
CA GLN A 130 1.13 -13.68 -12.15
C GLN A 130 2.23 -14.16 -11.19
N HIS A 131 2.25 -13.66 -9.95
CA HIS A 131 3.41 -13.81 -9.06
C HIS A 131 3.13 -14.54 -7.75
N CYS A 132 1.91 -14.51 -7.25
CA CYS A 132 1.54 -15.17 -5.99
C CYS A 132 0.84 -16.51 -6.19
N LYS A 133 0.17 -16.71 -7.34
CA LYS A 133 -0.51 -17.96 -7.65
C LYS A 133 0.47 -19.11 -7.86
N VAL A 134 0.17 -20.24 -7.22
CA VAL A 134 0.87 -21.52 -7.35
C VAL A 134 -0.17 -22.62 -7.56
N GLU A 135 0.27 -23.85 -7.86
CA GLU A 135 -0.65 -24.98 -8.11
C GLU A 135 -1.65 -25.22 -6.96
N GLY A 136 -1.19 -25.06 -5.71
CA GLY A 136 -1.98 -25.31 -4.50
C GLY A 136 -2.72 -24.10 -3.91
N GLY A 137 -2.67 -22.91 -4.53
CA GLY A 137 -3.28 -21.69 -3.98
C GLY A 137 -2.44 -20.43 -4.24
N TYR A 138 -2.24 -19.63 -3.20
CA TYR A 138 -1.44 -18.39 -3.24
C TYR A 138 -0.39 -18.37 -2.14
N SER A 139 0.80 -17.86 -2.44
CA SER A 139 1.89 -17.66 -1.48
C SER A 139 2.42 -16.24 -1.55
N GLY A 140 2.87 -15.73 -0.40
CA GLY A 140 3.65 -14.51 -0.33
C GLY A 140 4.98 -14.64 -1.08
N VAL A 141 5.63 -13.50 -1.32
CA VAL A 141 6.90 -13.40 -2.02
C VAL A 141 7.93 -12.69 -1.15
N ARG A 142 9.17 -13.19 -1.12
CA ARG A 142 10.23 -12.70 -0.23
C ARG A 142 10.92 -11.43 -0.73
N ASP A 143 10.87 -11.16 -2.04
CA ASP A 143 11.45 -9.98 -2.65
C ASP A 143 10.63 -9.53 -3.86
N VAL A 144 9.89 -8.43 -3.72
CA VAL A 144 9.05 -7.84 -4.79
C VAL A 144 9.85 -7.16 -5.92
N TYR A 145 11.17 -7.02 -5.76
CA TYR A 145 12.06 -6.43 -6.76
C TYR A 145 12.79 -7.49 -7.61
N ALA A 146 12.63 -8.78 -7.29
CA ALA A 146 13.20 -9.86 -8.08
C ALA A 146 12.49 -10.02 -9.43
N SER A 147 13.20 -10.52 -10.44
CA SER A 147 12.62 -10.84 -11.76
C SER A 147 11.68 -12.05 -11.73
N SER A 148 11.85 -12.92 -10.75
CA SER A 148 11.02 -14.10 -10.51
C SER A 148 10.66 -14.20 -9.03
N PRO A 149 9.43 -14.57 -8.66
CA PRO A 149 9.02 -14.66 -7.27
C PRO A 149 9.77 -15.78 -6.54
N ASN A 150 10.21 -15.49 -5.32
CA ASN A 150 10.67 -16.49 -4.35
C ASN A 150 9.60 -16.62 -3.26
N HIS A 151 8.84 -17.71 -3.30
CA HIS A 151 7.67 -17.92 -2.45
C HIS A 151 8.03 -18.17 -0.98
N ASP A 152 7.17 -17.70 -0.09
CA ASP A 152 7.30 -17.94 1.36
C ASP A 152 6.66 -19.25 1.84
N ASP A 153 5.90 -19.91 0.95
CA ASP A 153 5.12 -21.13 1.18
C ASP A 153 4.03 -20.98 2.25
N VAL A 154 3.42 -19.78 2.34
CA VAL A 154 2.31 -19.51 3.26
C VAL A 154 1.15 -18.82 2.55
N GLN A 155 -0.02 -19.46 2.57
CA GLN A 155 -1.29 -18.81 2.25
C GLN A 155 -1.91 -18.23 3.52
N GLN A 156 -1.80 -16.93 3.69
CA GLN A 156 -2.32 -16.22 4.85
C GLN A 156 -3.86 -16.28 4.88
N SER A 157 -4.47 -16.48 6.05
CA SER A 157 -5.94 -16.53 6.17
C SER A 157 -6.60 -15.20 5.77
N PHE A 158 -5.95 -14.07 6.03
CA PHE A 158 -6.41 -12.73 5.64
C PHE A 158 -6.39 -12.50 4.13
N TYR A 159 -5.67 -13.32 3.34
CA TYR A 159 -5.79 -13.24 1.89
C TYR A 159 -7.23 -13.54 1.46
N LEU A 160 -7.82 -14.61 2.00
CA LEU A 160 -9.22 -14.97 1.72
C LEU A 160 -10.21 -14.05 2.43
N ALA A 161 -9.92 -13.68 3.68
CA ALA A 161 -10.85 -12.89 4.48
C ALA A 161 -10.88 -11.41 4.07
N GLU A 162 -9.81 -10.85 3.55
CA GLU A 162 -9.67 -9.40 3.36
C GLU A 162 -9.28 -9.06 1.92
N THR A 163 -8.23 -9.67 1.37
CA THR A 163 -7.71 -9.29 0.05
C THR A 163 -8.70 -9.61 -1.09
N LEU A 164 -9.42 -10.72 -0.98
CA LEU A 164 -10.37 -11.18 -2.01
C LEU A 164 -11.83 -10.70 -1.81
N LYS A 165 -12.17 -10.08 -0.67
CA LYS A 165 -13.56 -9.72 -0.33
C LYS A 165 -13.95 -8.35 -0.92
#